data_AF-D3S0Y0-F1
#
_entry.id   AF-D3S0Y0-F1
#
_cell.length_a   1.000
_cell.length_b   1.000
_cell.length_c   1.000
_cell.angle_alpha   90.00
_cell.angle_beta   90.00
_cell.angle_gamma   90.00
#
_symmetry.space_group_name_H-M   'P 1'
#
loop_
_entity.id
_entity.type
_entity.pdbx_description
1 polymer ?
#
loop_
_entity_poly.entity_id
_entity_poly.type
_entity_poly.pdbx_seq_one_letter_code
_entity_poly.pdbx_strand_id
1 'polypeptide(L)' 'MEELFEAIKRYFEEVREKGLSYEEVQYELDYLIYPYIGSFLSNGEITKEEAIELFKFCEENLKALKDKR' A
#
# COMPACT_ATOMS: atom_id res chain seq x y z
N MET A 1 -8.45 -10.08 -6.37
CA MET A 1 -7.05 -9.58 -6.46
C MET A 1 -6.93 -8.27 -7.24
N GLU A 2 -7.35 -8.23 -8.52
CA GLU A 2 -7.15 -7.05 -9.39
C GLU A 2 -7.70 -5.74 -8.79
N GLU A 3 -8.88 -5.77 -8.18
CA GLU A 3 -9.50 -4.56 -7.61
C GLU A 3 -8.72 -3.99 -6.42
N LEU A 4 -8.20 -4.84 -5.53
CA LEU A 4 -7.40 -4.41 -4.36
C LEU A 4 -6.05 -3.82 -4.81
N PHE A 5 -5.40 -4.49 -5.75
CA PHE A 5 -4.11 -4.04 -6.28
C PHE A 5 -4.26 -2.69 -7.00
N GLU A 6 -5.29 -2.53 -7.84
CA GLU A 6 -5.56 -1.27 -8.53
C GLU A 6 -5.94 -0.14 -7.56
N ALA A 7 -6.67 -0.43 -6.48
CA ALA A 7 -6.98 0.58 -5.46
C ALA A 7 -5.70 1.10 -4.77
N ILE A 8 -4.79 0.20 -4.38
CA ILE A 8 -3.51 0.56 -3.75
C ILE A 8 -2.59 1.28 -4.74
N LYS A 9 -2.59 0.88 -6.00
CA LYS A 9 -1.83 1.56 -7.05
C LYS A 9 -2.32 3.00 -7.27
N ARG A 10 -3.64 3.20 -7.38
CA ARG A 10 -4.24 4.54 -7.49
C ARG A 10 -3.91 5.42 -6.28
N TYR A 11 -3.95 4.84 -5.08
CA TYR A 11 -3.52 5.55 -3.88
C TYR A 11 -2.10 6.13 -4.04
N PHE A 12 -1.13 5.33 -4.48
CA PHE A 12 0.24 5.82 -4.68
C PHE A 12 0.42 6.76 -5.89
N GLU A 13 -0.47 6.71 -6.87
CA GLU A 13 -0.54 7.75 -7.92
C GLU A 13 -0.97 9.09 -7.32
N GLU A 14 -2.03 9.10 -6.51
CA GLU A 14 -2.49 10.31 -5.82
C GLU A 14 -1.46 10.87 -4.84
N VAL A 15 -0.77 10.01 -4.09
CA VAL A 15 0.36 10.39 -3.21
C VAL A 15 1.40 11.20 -3.98
N ARG A 16 1.75 10.74 -5.19
CA ARG A 16 2.74 11.40 -6.05
C ARG A 16 2.23 12.72 -6.60
N GLU A 17 0.96 12.80 -6.98
CA GLU A 17 0.33 14.03 -7.48
C GLU A 17 0.18 15.10 -6.39
N LYS A 18 -0.21 14.68 -5.18
CA LYS A 18 -0.42 15.56 -4.03
C LYS A 18 0.89 15.95 -3.33
N GLY A 19 1.98 15.23 -3.59
CA GLY A 19 3.29 15.49 -2.99
C GLY A 19 3.32 15.21 -1.49
N LEU A 20 2.61 14.16 -1.03
CA LEU A 20 2.57 13.79 0.38
C LEU A 20 3.96 13.40 0.89
N SER A 21 4.22 13.71 2.16
CA SER A 21 5.46 13.37 2.82
C SER A 21 5.55 11.88 3.15
N TYR A 22 6.78 11.41 3.38
CA TYR A 22 7.03 10.05 3.84
C TYR A 22 6.23 9.72 5.10
N GLU A 23 6.19 10.64 6.07
CA GLU A 23 5.53 10.43 7.36
C GLU A 23 4.00 10.31 7.22
N GLU A 24 3.38 11.10 6.33
CA GLU A 24 1.95 11.02 6.04
C GLU A 24 1.58 9.69 5.40
N VAL A 25 2.35 9.26 4.40
CA VAL A 25 2.11 7.99 3.69
C VAL A 25 2.36 6.80 4.61
N GLN A 26 3.41 6.86 5.45
CA GLN A 26 3.68 5.82 6.43
C GLN A 26 2.49 5.65 7.39
N TYR A 27 1.92 6.76 7.88
CA TYR A 27 0.75 6.71 8.75
C TYR A 27 -0.46 6.06 8.06
N GLU A 28 -0.76 6.42 6.83
CA GLU A 28 -1.89 5.83 6.10
C GLU A 28 -1.68 4.34 5.80
N LEU A 29 -0.44 3.93 5.51
CA LEU A 29 -0.10 2.52 5.34
C LEU A 29 -0.34 1.72 6.62
N ASP A 30 0.20 2.19 7.75
CA ASP A 30 0.13 1.47 9.03
C ASP A 30 -1.30 1.37 9.58
N TYR A 31 -2.11 2.42 9.41
CA TYR A 31 -3.42 2.51 10.06
C TYR A 31 -4.60 2.20 9.15
N LEU A 32 -4.44 2.27 7.83
CA LEU A 32 -5.55 2.04 6.87
C LEU A 32 -5.23 0.87 5.93
N ILE A 33 -4.14 0.96 5.17
CA ILE A 33 -3.90 0.04 4.03
C ILE A 33 -3.47 -1.34 4.52
N TYR A 34 -2.53 -1.46 5.45
CA TYR A 34 -2.09 -2.75 5.98
C TYR A 34 -3.19 -3.49 6.73
N PRO A 35 -3.99 -2.84 7.60
CA PRO A 35 -5.19 -3.46 8.16
C PRO A 35 -6.18 -3.93 7.10
N TYR A 36 -6.39 -3.14 6.03
CA TYR A 36 -7.28 -3.51 4.94
C TYR A 36 -6.78 -4.76 4.21
N ILE A 37 -5.51 -4.83 3.80
CA ILE A 37 -4.91 -6.04 3.20
C ILE A 37 -5.05 -7.24 4.16
N GLY A 38 -4.77 -7.03 5.46
CA GLY A 38 -4.91 -8.06 6.48
C GLY A 38 -6.33 -8.62 6.61
N SER A 39 -7.36 -7.77 6.44
CA SER A 39 -8.76 -8.20 6.41
C SER A 39 -9.05 -9.12 5.24
N PHE A 40 -8.61 -8.77 4.02
CA PHE A 40 -8.81 -9.59 2.82
C PHE A 40 -8.12 -10.95 2.96
N LEU A 41 -6.90 -10.96 3.53
CA LEU A 41 -6.17 -12.19 3.80
C LEU A 41 -6.91 -13.07 4.82
N SER A 42 -7.41 -12.46 5.91
CA SER A 42 -8.12 -13.18 6.97
C SER A 42 -9.45 -13.78 6.49
N ASN A 43 -10.11 -13.12 5.54
CA ASN A 43 -11.34 -13.58 4.91
C ASN A 43 -11.13 -14.64 3.82
N GLY A 44 -9.88 -14.91 3.42
CA GLY A 44 -9.55 -15.79 2.31
C GLY A 44 -9.85 -15.21 0.93
N GLU A 45 -10.04 -13.90 0.83
CA GLU A 45 -10.27 -13.18 -0.43
C GLU A 45 -8.98 -13.02 -1.25
N ILE A 46 -7.84 -13.10 -0.55
CA ILE A 46 -6.50 -13.22 -1.14
C ILE A 46 -5.71 -14.31 -0.42
N THR A 47 -4.80 -14.91 -1.15
CA THR A 47 -3.79 -15.85 -0.68
C THR A 47 -2.66 -15.13 0.06
N LYS A 48 -1.83 -15.90 0.75
CA LYS A 48 -0.64 -15.40 1.44
C LYS A 48 0.35 -14.79 0.45
N GLU A 49 0.53 -15.41 -0.72
CA GLU A 49 1.44 -14.96 -1.77
C GLU A 49 1.00 -13.61 -2.32
N GLU A 50 -0.29 -13.45 -2.60
CA GLU A 50 -0.86 -12.18 -3.07
C GLU A 50 -0.72 -11.07 -2.01
N ALA A 51 -0.93 -11.39 -0.73
CA ALA A 51 -0.71 -10.43 0.36
C ALA A 51 0.76 -10.00 0.43
N ILE A 52 1.71 -10.93 0.30
CA ILE A 52 3.15 -10.63 0.29
C ILE A 52 3.50 -9.68 -0.87
N GLU A 53 2.92 -9.88 -2.05
CA GLU A 53 3.13 -8.98 -3.19
C GLU A 53 2.61 -7.56 -2.91
N LEU A 54 1.42 -7.45 -2.31
CA LEU A 54 0.84 -6.16 -1.93
C LEU A 54 1.69 -5.43 -0.88
N PHE A 55 2.16 -6.13 0.15
CA PHE A 55 3.05 -5.53 1.15
C PHE A 55 4.36 -5.07 0.53
N LYS A 56 4.99 -5.89 -0.33
CA LYS A 56 6.22 -5.50 -1.04
C LYS A 56 5.99 -4.25 -1.90
N PHE A 57 4.89 -4.20 -2.64
CA PHE A 57 4.56 -3.04 -3.46
C PHE A 57 4.43 -1.75 -2.62
N CYS A 58 3.78 -1.83 -1.47
CA CYS A 58 3.65 -0.69 -0.56
C CYS A 58 5.01 -0.23 0.00
N GLU A 59 5.82 -1.17 0.48
CA GLU A 59 7.15 -0.89 1.04
C GLU A 59 8.10 -0.28 -0.01
N GLU A 60 8.08 -0.78 -1.25
CA GLU A 60 8.89 -0.24 -2.34
C GLU A 60 8.50 1.21 -2.69
N ASN A 61 7.19 1.50 -2.75
CA ASN A 61 6.73 2.87 -3.01
C ASN A 61 7.02 3.80 -1.82
N LEU A 62 6.83 3.36 -0.58
CA LEU A 62 7.16 4.13 0.62
C LEU A 62 8.66 4.45 0.67
N LYS A 63 9.52 3.49 0.36
CA LYS A 63 10.97 3.69 0.28
C LYS A 63 11.34 4.70 -0.80
N ALA A 64 10.70 4.65 -1.97
CA ALA A 64 10.93 5.61 -3.05
C ALA A 64 10.58 7.07 -2.66
N LEU A 65 9.69 7.28 -1.69
CA LEU A 65 9.42 8.61 -1.13
C LEU A 65 10.55 9.09 -0.21
N LYS A 66 11.15 8.16 0.55
CA LYS A 66 12.28 8.46 1.45
C LYS A 66 13.54 8.84 0.68
N ASP A 67 13.82 8.14 -0.41
CA ASP A 67 15.03 8.35 -1.24
C ASP A 67 14.94 9.61 -2.14
N LYS A 68 13.78 10.26 -2.21
CA LYS A 68 13.57 11.53 -2.94
C LYS A 68 13.89 12.80 -2.11
N ARG A 69 14.32 12.65 -0.85
CA ARG A 69 14.70 13.76 0.04
C ARG A 69 16.19 14.04 0.03
#